data_AF-A0A2V9IVJ7-F1
#
_entry.id   AF-A0A2V9IVJ7-F1
#
_cell.length_a   1.000
_cell.length_b   1.000
_cell.length_c   1.000
_cell.angle_alpha   90.00
_cell.angle_beta   90.00
_cell.angle_gamma   90.00
#
_symmetry.space_group_name_H-M   'P 1'
#
loop_
_entity.id
_entity.type
_entity.pdbx_description
1 polymer ?
#
loop_
_entity_poly.entity_id
_entity_poly.type
_entity_poly.pdbx_seq_one_letter_code
_entity_poly.pdbx_strand_id
1 'polypeptide(L)' 'MMTEFEILGEIKNIETIATGRGVHIRRHLERTYGKGRWRKRKGRATVQLADDTICEAEIHWFEAHGIGRKDFKIKRLIR' A
#
# COMPACT_ATOMS: atom_id res chain seq x y z
N MET A 1 -8.80 0.12 12.78
CA MET A 1 -8.97 -1.28 12.34
C MET A 1 -8.33 -1.42 10.97
N MET A 2 -7.46 -2.40 10.77
CA MET A 2 -7.07 -2.80 9.42
C MET A 2 -8.25 -3.61 8.90
N THR A 3 -9.05 -3.00 8.02
CA THR A 3 -10.05 -3.73 7.25
C THR A 3 -9.29 -4.75 6.43
N GLU A 4 -9.59 -6.04 6.59
CA GLU A 4 -9.12 -7.06 5.67
C GLU A 4 -9.75 -6.79 4.30
N PHE A 5 -8.91 -6.77 3.27
CA PHE A 5 -9.34 -6.63 1.90
C PHE A 5 -8.38 -7.37 0.99
N GLU A 6 -8.91 -7.87 -0.11
CA GLU A 6 -8.12 -8.49 -1.18
C GLU A 6 -8.01 -7.53 -2.37
N ILE A 7 -6.85 -7.50 -3.01
CA ILE A 7 -6.65 -6.74 -4.25
C ILE A 7 -6.93 -7.66 -5.43
N LEU A 8 -8.04 -7.42 -6.12
CA LEU A 8 -8.50 -8.19 -7.27
C LEU A 8 -7.91 -7.60 -8.56
N GLY A 9 -6.63 -7.87 -8.80
CA GLY A 9 -5.95 -7.53 -10.06
C GLY A 9 -4.85 -6.47 -9.94
N GLU A 10 -4.60 -5.76 -11.05
CA GLU A 10 -3.50 -4.82 -11.13
C GLU A 10 -3.78 -3.50 -10.41
N ILE A 11 -2.74 -2.95 -9.77
CA ILE A 11 -2.77 -1.60 -9.21
C ILE A 11 -2.42 -0.60 -10.32
N LYS A 12 -3.36 0.26 -10.65
CA LYS A 12 -3.25 1.32 -11.66
C LYS A 12 -2.86 2.65 -11.03
N ASN A 13 -2.42 3.60 -11.86
CA ASN A 13 -2.11 4.98 -11.45
C ASN A 13 -1.15 5.05 -10.25
N ILE A 14 -0.07 4.26 -10.30
CA ILE A 14 0.88 4.16 -9.20
C ILE A 14 1.68 5.45 -9.09
N GLU A 15 1.63 6.10 -7.94
CA GLU A 15 2.38 7.30 -7.62
C GLU A 15 3.24 7.09 -6.37
N THR A 16 4.44 7.67 -6.37
CA THR A 16 5.29 7.70 -5.17
C THR A 16 5.02 8.98 -4.40
N ILE A 17 4.48 8.85 -3.19
CA ILE A 17 4.08 10.00 -2.34
C ILE A 17 5.13 10.34 -1.27
N ALA A 18 6.04 9.41 -0.95
CA ALA A 18 7.18 9.69 -0.09
C ALA A 18 8.34 8.75 -0.40
N THR A 19 9.58 9.22 -0.21
CA THR A 19 10.80 8.40 -0.36
C THR A 19 11.79 8.68 0.76
N GLY A 20 12.60 7.67 1.09
CA GLY A 20 13.74 7.83 2.01
C GLY A 20 13.33 8.42 3.36
N ARG A 21 13.88 9.59 3.71
CA ARG A 21 13.58 10.27 4.98
C ARG A 21 12.14 10.79 5.08
N GLY A 22 11.45 11.02 3.96
CA GLY A 22 10.04 11.40 3.96
C GLY A 22 9.09 10.26 4.33
N VAL A 23 9.58 9.02 4.37
CA VAL A 23 8.82 7.88 4.90
C VAL A 23 8.92 7.90 6.42
N HIS A 24 7.95 8.55 7.09
CA HIS A 24 7.97 8.75 8.55
C HIS A 24 8.19 7.46 9.35
N ILE A 25 7.61 6.33 8.91
CA ILE A 25 7.76 5.04 9.59
C ILE A 25 8.96 4.21 9.09
N ARG A 26 9.90 4.79 8.35
CA ARG A 26 11.04 4.07 7.76
C ARG A 26 11.79 3.20 8.76
N ARG A 27 12.06 3.72 9.96
CA ARG A 27 12.76 2.95 11.01
C ARG A 27 12.00 1.69 11.41
N HIS A 28 10.67 1.74 11.44
CA HIS A 28 9.84 0.56 11.72
C HIS A 28 9.87 -0.42 10.56
N LEU A 29 9.77 0.05 9.31
CA LEU A 29 9.87 -0.79 8.11
C LEU A 29 11.24 -1.50 8.02
N GLU A 30 12.33 -0.78 8.32
CA GLU A 30 13.68 -1.34 8.34
C GLU A 30 13.87 -2.40 9.42
N ARG A 31 13.25 -2.22 10.60
CA ARG A 31 13.28 -3.22 11.68
C ARG A 31 12.42 -4.44 11.39
N THR A 32 11.29 -4.27 10.71
CA THR A 32 10.30 -5.33 10.49
C THR A 32 10.60 -6.16 9.25
N TYR A 33 11.01 -5.50 8.17
CA TYR A 33 11.17 -6.13 6.85
C TYR A 33 12.60 -6.05 6.30
N GLY A 34 13.48 -5.29 6.95
CA GLY A 34 14.88 -5.14 6.55
C GLY A 34 15.21 -3.79 5.91
N LYS A 35 16.51 -3.50 5.86
CA LYS A 35 17.03 -2.26 5.30
C LYS A 35 16.70 -2.16 3.80
N GLY A 36 16.20 -1.01 3.38
CA GLY A 36 15.88 -0.79 1.98
C GLY A 36 15.59 0.68 1.67
N ARG A 37 15.62 1.02 0.38
CA ARG A 37 15.17 2.34 -0.09
C ARG A 37 13.65 2.37 -0.12
N TRP A 38 13.07 2.50 1.07
CA TRP A 38 11.62 2.55 1.26
C TRP A 38 10.99 3.72 0.52
N ARG A 39 9.89 3.41 -0.17
CA ARG A 39 8.99 4.35 -0.84
C ARG A 39 7.59 4.11 -0.30
N LYS A 40 6.88 5.18 0.02
CA LYS A 40 5.43 5.12 0.22
C LYS A 40 4.77 5.39 -1.12
N ARG A 41 3.89 4.49 -1.54
CA ARG A 41 3.20 4.55 -2.82
C ARG A 41 1.70 4.57 -2.61
N LYS A 42 1.00 5.15 -3.58
CA LYS A 42 -0.45 5.05 -3.72
C LYS A 42 -0.79 4.58 -5.13
N GLY A 43 -1.99 4.08 -5.31
CA GLY A 43 -2.54 3.68 -6.59
C GLY A 43 -4.01 3.32 -6.44
N ARG A 44 -4.67 2.99 -7.55
CA ARG A 44 -6.05 2.52 -7.58
C ARG A 44 -6.10 1.04 -7.90
N ALA A 45 -6.96 0.30 -7.22
CA ALA A 45 -7.18 -1.10 -7.54
C ALA A 45 -8.63 -1.49 -7.25
N THR A 46 -9.10 -2.52 -7.95
CA THR A 46 -10.31 -3.24 -7.55
C THR A 46 -9.99 -4.05 -6.31
N VAL A 47 -10.84 -3.93 -5.28
CA VAL A 47 -10.68 -4.63 -4.02
C VAL A 47 -11.97 -5.34 -3.63
N GLN A 48 -11.83 -6.48 -2.95
CA GLN A 48 -12.91 -7.14 -2.24
C GLN A 48 -12.77 -6.82 -0.75
N LEU A 49 -13.82 -6.24 -0.18
CA LEU A 49 -13.91 -5.97 1.26
C LEU A 49 -14.34 -7.24 2.02
N ALA A 50 -14.19 -7.23 3.35
CA ALA A 50 -14.56 -8.36 4.20
C ALA A 50 -16.07 -8.74 4.16
N ASP A 51 -16.92 -7.86 3.65
CA ASP A 51 -18.36 -8.11 3.43
C ASP A 51 -18.67 -8.56 1.99
N ASP A 52 -17.66 -9.03 1.25
CA ASP A 52 -17.70 -9.41 -0.16
C ASP A 52 -18.04 -8.28 -1.14
N THR A 53 -18.12 -7.03 -0.68
CA THR A 53 -18.31 -5.88 -1.57
C THR A 53 -17.07 -5.69 -2.45
N ILE A 54 -17.28 -5.73 -3.77
CA ILE A 54 -16.25 -5.42 -4.76
C ILE A 54 -16.38 -3.96 -5.19
N CYS A 55 -15.31 -3.18 -5.05
CA CYS A 55 -15.29 -1.78 -5.46
C CYS A 55 -13.89 -1.31 -5.88
N GLU A 56 -13.78 -0.15 -6.52
CA GLU A 56 -12.50 0.49 -6.78
C GLU A 56 -12.06 1.28 -5.53
N ALA A 57 -10.77 1.23 -5.18
CA ALA A 57 -10.25 1.94 -4.02
C ALA A 57 -8.88 2.56 -4.31
N GLU A 58 -8.63 3.74 -3.74
CA GLU A 58 -7.27 4.24 -3.57
C GLU A 58 -6.60 3.49 -2.41
N ILE A 59 -5.52 2.79 -2.73
CA ILE A 59 -4.72 2.01 -1.79
C ILE A 59 -3.32 2.61 -1.66
N HIS A 60 -2.79 2.56 -0.44
CA HIS A 60 -1.45 3.01 -0.11
C HIS A 60 -0.65 1.84 0.44
N TRP A 61 0.64 1.76 0.11
CA TRP A 61 1.55 0.73 0.62
C TRP A 61 2.98 1.27 0.74
N PHE A 62 3.85 0.48 1.35
CA PHE A 62 5.29 0.72 1.34
C PHE A 62 6.00 -0.31 0.48
N GLU A 63 7.04 0.11 -0.24
CA GLU A 63 7.79 -0.77 -1.12
C GLU A 63 9.28 -0.45 -1.06
N ALA A 64 10.09 -1.50 -1.07
CA ALA A 64 11.54 -1.41 -1.23
C ALA A 64 12.02 -2.47 -2.23
N HIS A 65 13.05 -2.10 -3.00
CA HIS A 65 13.69 -3.02 -3.93
C HIS A 65 14.24 -4.25 -3.19
N GLY A 66 13.97 -5.44 -3.70
CA GLY A 66 14.35 -6.72 -3.07
C GLY A 66 13.47 -7.16 -1.89
N ILE A 67 12.56 -6.31 -1.39
CA ILE A 67 11.62 -6.65 -0.30
C ILE A 67 10.17 -6.76 -0.84
N GLY A 68 9.83 -5.96 -1.84
CA GLY A 68 8.48 -5.92 -2.41
C GLY A 68 7.53 -5.00 -1.64
N ARG A 69 6.23 -5.19 -1.86
CA ARG A 69 5.15 -4.35 -1.33
C ARG A 69 4.70 -4.85 0.05
N LYS A 70 4.48 -3.93 1.01
CA LYS A 70 4.13 -4.19 2.41
C LYS A 70 3.12 -3.18 2.94
N ASP A 71 2.40 -3.57 3.99
CA ASP A 71 1.43 -2.76 4.76
C ASP A 71 0.42 -2.00 3.89
N PHE A 72 -0.33 -2.74 3.06
CA PHE A 72 -1.40 -2.17 2.26
C PHE A 72 -2.52 -1.59 3.14
N LYS A 73 -3.05 -0.42 2.74
CA LYS A 73 -4.19 0.23 3.39
C LYS A 73 -5.09 0.90 2.36
N ILE A 74 -6.40 0.69 2.47
CA ILE A 74 -7.39 1.52 1.78
C ILE A 74 -7.36 2.93 2.39
N LYS A 75 -7.27 3.95 1.53
CA LYS A 75 -7.36 5.36 1.92
C LYS A 75 -8.66 6.02 1.50
N ARG A 76 -9.26 5.55 0.41
CA ARG A 76 -10.53 6.07 -0.11
C ARG A 76 -11.20 5.01 -0.97
N LEU A 77 -12.50 4.82 -0.80
CA LEU A 77 -13.33 4.08 -1.75
C LEU A 77 -13.69 5.01 -2.91
N ILE A 78 -13.54 4.52 -4.13
CA ILE A 78 -13.87 5.19 -5.38
C ILE A 78 -15.13 4.48 -5.88
N ARG A 79 -16.25 5.20 -5.82
CA ARG A 79 -17.52 4.77 -6.40
C ARG A 79 -17.72 5.47 -7.73
#